data_AF-A0A4Y9YZN4-F1
#
_entry.id   AF-A0A4Y9YZN4-F1
#
_cell.length_a   1.000
_cell.length_b   1.000
_cell.length_c   1.000
_cell.angle_alpha   90.00
_cell.angle_beta   90.00
_cell.angle_gamma   90.00
#
_symmetry.space_group_name_H-M   'P 1'
#
loop_
_entity.id
_entity.type
_entity.pdbx_description
1 polymer ?
#
loop_
_entity_poly.entity_id
_entity_poly.type
_entity_poly.pdbx_seq_one_letter_code
_entity_poly.pdbx_strand_id
1 'polypeptide(L)'
;MRVLKSSWRDQRRSPEADLYRVISTYDDCPPGVPELLCGGDVLYGDRQPLKLLTTAQLRGDPESSESKVLHRLVLSIVGEGLWKYTDELQLLRAFRAVVEVHEYLCSKGIIHGDISAGNLLLWPGPSAKAAGFLSDFDLAHFDESVLPHAQEEPVNMASKVKHTNVTDDTRGHIPVTGTLQFMALELLGSISSKKSIGHTAAHDLESISYVLGYTALRRLTSSQGCPELLDKYFKKVFGAMSLLDIMECRESGAPLVWAVKTSWDNQVQTFIAQHLSRPVLHVMRYMNEAIHDAHVRLQNANEDDMYSSDEDSGIQTSGETDCTHSYYLKVLDQGIKRLEKSPASVKTFNAATQSPSSALSQSSGNPKKKRKAD
;
A
#
# COMPACT_ATOMS: atom_id res chain seq x y z
N MET A 1 2.57 -20.56 -11.34
CA MET A 1 3.75 -19.68 -11.26
C MET A 1 3.93 -19.27 -9.80
N ARG A 2 5.16 -19.17 -9.29
CA ARG A 2 5.46 -18.87 -7.87
C ARG A 2 6.39 -17.65 -7.80
N VAL A 3 6.36 -16.91 -6.70
CA VAL A 3 7.28 -15.77 -6.47
C VAL A 3 8.37 -16.20 -5.50
N LEU A 4 9.63 -15.96 -5.83
CA LEU A 4 10.74 -15.95 -4.88
C LEU A 4 11.04 -14.48 -4.51
N LYS A 5 10.81 -14.11 -3.26
CA LYS A 5 11.23 -12.83 -2.70
C LYS A 5 12.61 -13.00 -2.04
N SER A 6 13.50 -12.04 -2.26
CA SER A 6 14.79 -11.94 -1.60
C SER A 6 14.94 -10.54 -1.03
N SER A 7 15.13 -10.43 0.29
CA SER A 7 15.27 -9.15 0.98
C SER A 7 16.43 -9.19 1.98
N TRP A 8 17.00 -8.02 2.26
CA TRP A 8 17.98 -7.85 3.33
C TRP A 8 17.24 -7.33 4.55
N ARG A 9 16.77 -8.24 5.41
CA ARG A 9 15.93 -7.89 6.57
C ARG A 9 16.77 -7.32 7.72
N ASP A 10 16.15 -6.49 8.54
CA ASP A 10 16.73 -6.09 9.82
C ASP A 10 16.73 -7.28 10.77
N GLN A 11 17.88 -7.59 11.38
CA GLN A 11 17.99 -8.71 12.30
C GLN A 11 17.23 -8.47 13.62
N ARG A 12 16.90 -7.22 13.94
CA ARG A 12 16.09 -6.84 15.11
C ARG A 12 14.60 -7.09 14.92
N ARG A 13 14.20 -7.59 13.75
CA ARG A 13 12.82 -7.91 13.43
C ARG A 13 12.67 -9.37 13.08
N SER A 14 11.47 -9.89 13.28
CA SER A 14 11.18 -11.28 12.96
C SER A 14 11.22 -11.51 11.43
N PRO A 15 11.67 -12.68 10.97
CA PRO A 15 11.60 -13.04 9.56
C PRO A 15 10.15 -13.02 9.03
N GLU A 16 9.92 -12.43 7.86
CA GLU A 16 8.58 -12.38 7.24
C GLU A 16 7.97 -13.79 7.07
N ALA A 17 8.79 -14.79 6.74
CA ALA A 17 8.34 -16.17 6.62
C ALA A 17 7.75 -16.75 7.93
N ASP A 18 8.16 -16.27 9.11
CA ASP A 18 7.59 -16.72 10.38
C ASP A 18 6.18 -16.18 10.57
N LEU A 19 5.91 -14.94 10.17
CA LEU A 19 4.56 -14.40 10.23
C LEU A 19 3.62 -15.12 9.27
N TYR A 20 4.06 -15.43 8.04
CA TYR A 20 3.26 -16.27 7.15
C TYR A 20 2.98 -17.66 7.74
N ARG A 21 3.95 -18.28 8.42
CA ARG A 21 3.75 -19.56 9.11
C ARG A 21 2.67 -19.44 10.18
N VAL A 22 2.70 -18.38 10.98
CA VAL A 22 1.66 -18.14 11.99
C VAL A 22 0.30 -17.90 11.34
N ILE A 23 0.21 -17.03 10.33
CA ILE A 23 -1.05 -16.79 9.62
C ILE A 23 -1.61 -18.09 9.03
N SER A 24 -0.75 -19.01 8.56
CA SER A 24 -1.18 -20.29 8.00
C SER A 24 -1.75 -21.28 9.02
N THR A 25 -1.59 -21.04 10.33
CA THR A 25 -2.23 -21.86 11.38
C THR A 25 -3.65 -21.41 11.69
N TYR A 26 -4.07 -20.26 11.16
CA TYR A 26 -5.40 -19.71 11.35
C TYR A 26 -6.39 -20.34 10.36
N ASP A 27 -7.13 -21.36 10.79
CA ASP A 27 -8.11 -22.08 9.97
C ASP A 27 -9.28 -21.18 9.49
N ASP A 28 -9.59 -20.12 10.22
CA ASP A 28 -10.65 -19.14 9.96
C ASP A 28 -10.20 -17.91 9.14
N CYS A 29 -8.94 -17.87 8.69
CA CYS A 29 -8.42 -16.74 7.92
C CYS A 29 -9.14 -16.62 6.55
N PRO A 30 -9.76 -15.46 6.24
CA PRO A 30 -10.41 -15.28 4.96
C PRO A 30 -9.38 -15.30 3.82
N PRO A 31 -9.78 -15.69 2.59
CA PRO A 31 -8.91 -15.57 1.44
C PRO A 31 -8.39 -14.14 1.25
N GLY A 32 -7.09 -13.98 1.10
CA GLY A 32 -6.48 -12.65 1.02
C GLY A 32 -5.03 -12.57 1.49
N VAL A 33 -4.44 -13.68 1.93
CA VAL A 33 -3.00 -13.82 2.15
C VAL A 33 -2.45 -14.95 1.25
N PRO A 34 -1.35 -14.72 0.50
CA PRO A 34 -0.65 -15.78 -0.22
C PRO A 34 -0.16 -16.90 0.68
N GLU A 35 -0.22 -18.13 0.19
CA GLU A 35 0.37 -19.27 0.90
C GLU A 35 1.90 -19.22 0.80
N LEU A 36 2.58 -19.34 1.93
CA LEU A 36 4.02 -19.55 2.00
C LEU A 36 4.33 -21.02 1.69
N LEU A 37 5.14 -21.25 0.66
CA LEU A 37 5.59 -22.60 0.29
C LEU A 37 6.86 -22.99 1.04
N CYS A 38 7.79 -22.06 1.18
CA CYS A 38 8.98 -22.19 2.01
C CYS A 38 9.62 -20.82 2.22
N GLY A 39 10.41 -20.66 3.28
CA GLY A 39 11.15 -19.43 3.50
C GLY A 39 11.91 -19.43 4.81
N GLY A 40 12.95 -18.60 4.88
CA GLY A 40 13.86 -18.50 6.01
C GLY A 40 15.09 -17.69 5.67
N ASP A 41 15.90 -17.44 6.68
CA ASP A 41 17.18 -16.79 6.49
C ASP A 41 18.16 -17.71 5.77
N VAL A 42 18.97 -17.10 4.91
CA VAL A 42 19.94 -17.84 4.11
C VAL A 42 21.17 -18.14 4.95
N LEU A 43 21.43 -19.43 5.11
CA LEU A 43 22.64 -19.94 5.75
C LEU A 43 23.66 -20.33 4.68
N TYR A 44 24.95 -20.20 4.99
CA TYR A 44 26.06 -20.56 4.10
C TYR A 44 27.20 -21.26 4.85
N GLY A 45 28.04 -21.97 4.10
CA GLY A 45 29.22 -22.68 4.59
C GLY A 45 29.13 -24.19 4.40
N ASP A 46 30.30 -24.83 4.31
CA ASP A 46 30.39 -26.28 4.07
C ASP A 46 30.57 -27.07 5.38
N ARG A 47 30.81 -26.38 6.51
CA ARG A 47 31.07 -26.97 7.82
C ARG A 47 30.03 -26.47 8.83
N GLN A 48 29.58 -27.37 9.70
CA GLN A 48 28.63 -27.06 10.77
C GLN A 48 29.33 -26.37 11.96
N PRO A 49 28.66 -25.42 12.65
CA PRO A 49 27.34 -24.87 12.31
C PRO A 49 27.41 -23.96 11.08
N LEU A 50 26.38 -24.04 10.22
CA LEU A 50 26.21 -23.10 9.11
C LEU A 50 26.11 -21.66 9.63
N LYS A 51 26.60 -20.71 8.84
CA LYS A 51 26.63 -19.29 9.22
C LYS A 51 25.49 -18.53 8.55
N LEU A 52 24.92 -17.56 9.26
CA LEU A 52 23.93 -16.64 8.72
C LEU A 52 24.59 -15.71 7.70
N LEU A 53 24.00 -15.54 6.51
CA LEU A 53 24.54 -14.64 5.49
C LEU A 53 24.12 -13.20 5.77
N THR A 54 25.09 -12.35 6.14
CA THR A 54 24.85 -10.95 6.49
C THR A 54 25.51 -9.97 5.50
N THR A 55 25.07 -8.71 5.50
CA THR A 55 25.73 -7.64 4.74
C THR A 55 27.15 -7.36 5.23
N ALA A 56 27.41 -7.47 6.54
CA ALA A 56 28.75 -7.24 7.10
C ALA A 56 29.74 -8.27 6.57
N GLN A 57 29.37 -9.55 6.59
CA GLN A 57 30.20 -10.61 6.03
C GLN A 57 30.46 -10.45 4.54
N LEU A 58 29.46 -10.07 3.74
CA LEU A 58 29.65 -9.83 2.31
C LEU A 58 30.63 -8.67 2.02
N ARG A 59 30.71 -7.69 2.93
CA ARG A 59 31.59 -6.52 2.81
C ARG A 59 32.95 -6.73 3.48
N GLY A 60 33.08 -7.72 4.36
CA GLY A 60 34.25 -7.89 5.22
C GLY A 60 34.26 -6.94 6.42
N ASP A 61 33.11 -6.39 6.79
CA ASP A 61 32.92 -5.50 7.93
C ASP A 61 32.70 -6.30 9.23
N PRO A 62 32.99 -5.72 10.41
CA PRO A 62 32.60 -6.33 11.68
C PRO A 62 31.07 -6.44 11.79
N GLU A 63 30.60 -7.58 12.31
CA GLU A 63 29.18 -7.78 12.62
C GLU A 63 28.69 -6.76 13.66
N SER A 64 27.50 -6.23 13.43
CA SER A 64 26.87 -5.21 14.27
C SER A 64 25.36 -5.38 14.27
N SER A 65 24.66 -4.73 15.22
CA SER A 65 23.18 -4.70 15.27
C SER A 65 22.54 -4.10 14.01
N GLU A 66 23.28 -3.34 13.20
CA GLU A 66 22.82 -2.75 11.93
C GLU A 66 22.99 -3.67 10.73
N SER A 67 23.70 -4.79 10.90
CA SER A 67 23.93 -5.77 9.84
C SER A 67 22.61 -6.40 9.40
N LYS A 68 22.39 -6.43 8.09
CA LYS A 68 21.17 -7.00 7.52
C LYS A 68 21.40 -8.45 7.15
N VAL A 69 20.36 -9.26 7.32
CA VAL A 69 20.38 -10.71 7.06
C VAL A 69 19.70 -10.98 5.73
N LEU A 70 20.28 -11.84 4.89
CA LEU A 70 19.62 -12.26 3.66
C LEU A 70 18.46 -13.19 4.02
N HIS A 71 17.25 -12.74 3.74
CA HIS A 71 16.02 -13.51 3.91
C HIS A 71 15.44 -13.87 2.55
N ARG A 72 14.89 -15.08 2.43
CA ARG A 72 14.22 -15.54 1.21
C ARG A 72 12.95 -16.28 1.54
N LEU A 73 11.91 -16.05 0.74
CA LEU A 73 10.67 -16.80 0.83
C LEU A 73 10.05 -17.02 -0.54
N VAL A 74 9.25 -18.08 -0.64
CA VAL A 74 8.52 -18.46 -1.85
C VAL A 74 7.02 -18.45 -1.57
N LEU A 75 6.29 -17.64 -2.31
CA LEU A 75 4.82 -17.56 -2.24
C LEU A 75 4.17 -18.34 -3.38
N SER A 76 2.99 -18.89 -3.10
CA SER A 76 2.25 -19.77 -4.02
C SER A 76 1.72 -19.07 -5.27
N ILE A 77 1.60 -17.74 -5.24
CA ILE A 77 0.98 -16.94 -6.29
C ILE A 77 1.79 -15.69 -6.65
N VAL A 78 1.75 -15.34 -7.94
CA VAL A 78 2.20 -14.03 -8.45
C VAL A 78 0.97 -13.17 -8.68
N GLY A 79 0.85 -12.06 -7.94
CA GLY A 79 -0.24 -11.11 -8.11
C GLY A 79 0.01 -10.11 -9.23
N GLU A 80 -1.01 -9.33 -9.53
CA GLU A 80 -0.94 -8.18 -10.43
C GLU A 80 -1.27 -6.89 -9.68
N GLY A 81 -0.58 -5.79 -9.97
CA GLY A 81 -0.90 -4.51 -9.34
C GLY A 81 -2.36 -4.12 -9.58
N LEU A 82 -3.04 -3.60 -8.56
CA LEU A 82 -4.47 -3.29 -8.61
C LEU A 82 -4.88 -2.43 -9.82
N TRP A 83 -4.00 -1.56 -10.32
CA TRP A 83 -4.22 -0.72 -11.51
C TRP A 83 -4.38 -1.49 -12.84
N LYS A 84 -4.21 -2.82 -12.82
CA LYS A 84 -4.46 -3.69 -13.96
C LYS A 84 -5.90 -4.21 -14.03
N TYR A 85 -6.77 -3.81 -13.11
CA TYR A 85 -8.15 -4.27 -13.06
C TYR A 85 -8.87 -4.13 -14.42
N THR A 86 -9.71 -5.11 -14.74
CA THR A 86 -10.45 -5.18 -16.01
C THR A 86 -11.77 -4.43 -15.95
N ASP A 87 -12.38 -4.36 -14.77
CA ASP A 87 -13.66 -3.71 -14.54
C ASP A 87 -13.80 -3.26 -13.08
N GLU A 88 -14.73 -2.32 -12.87
CA GLU A 88 -14.93 -1.71 -11.55
C GLU A 88 -15.40 -2.72 -10.47
N LEU A 89 -16.07 -3.81 -10.85
CA LEU A 89 -16.46 -4.85 -9.89
C LEU A 89 -15.22 -5.60 -9.39
N GLN A 90 -14.29 -5.95 -10.28
CA GLN A 90 -13.02 -6.54 -9.87
C GLN A 90 -12.26 -5.62 -8.93
N LEU A 91 -12.20 -4.31 -9.25
CA LEU A 91 -11.53 -3.31 -8.40
C LEU A 91 -12.15 -3.28 -6.99
N LEU A 92 -13.45 -3.05 -6.88
CA LEU A 92 -14.09 -2.92 -5.57
C LEU A 92 -14.08 -4.23 -4.78
N ARG A 93 -14.24 -5.38 -5.43
CA ARG A 93 -14.12 -6.69 -4.78
C ARG A 93 -12.70 -6.96 -4.29
N ALA A 94 -11.68 -6.51 -5.01
CA ALA A 94 -10.29 -6.67 -4.58
C ALA A 94 -9.99 -5.84 -3.33
N PHE A 95 -10.44 -4.57 -3.30
CA PHE A 95 -10.35 -3.74 -2.08
C PHE A 95 -11.15 -4.32 -0.92
N ARG A 96 -12.36 -4.85 -1.18
CA ARG A 96 -13.16 -5.51 -0.14
C ARG A 96 -12.42 -6.71 0.46
N ALA A 97 -11.87 -7.59 -0.38
CA ALA A 97 -11.09 -8.75 0.08
C ALA A 97 -9.86 -8.32 0.90
N VAL A 98 -9.16 -7.26 0.47
CA VAL A 98 -8.04 -6.67 1.22
C VAL A 98 -8.49 -6.14 2.59
N VAL A 99 -9.59 -5.39 2.67
CA VAL A 99 -10.09 -4.84 3.94
C VAL A 99 -10.57 -5.96 4.86
N GLU A 100 -11.20 -7.00 4.33
CA GLU A 100 -11.69 -8.17 5.08
C GLU A 100 -10.54 -8.97 5.70
N VAL A 101 -9.49 -9.27 4.93
CA VAL A 101 -8.31 -9.96 5.48
C VAL A 101 -7.50 -9.04 6.41
N HIS A 102 -7.45 -7.74 6.13
CA HIS A 102 -6.84 -6.76 7.03
C HIS A 102 -7.55 -6.71 8.39
N GLU A 103 -8.89 -6.66 8.39
CA GLU A 103 -9.71 -6.71 9.62
C GLU A 103 -9.41 -7.95 10.43
N TYR A 104 -9.39 -9.10 9.75
CA TYR A 104 -9.08 -10.37 10.36
C TYR A 104 -7.69 -10.38 11.00
N LEU A 105 -6.65 -9.95 10.28
CA LEU A 105 -5.29 -9.90 10.79
C LEU A 105 -5.17 -8.93 11.98
N CYS A 106 -5.78 -7.75 11.91
CA CYS A 106 -5.83 -6.81 13.03
C CYS A 106 -6.51 -7.43 14.26
N SER A 107 -7.57 -8.22 14.07
CA SER A 107 -8.25 -8.93 15.18
C SER A 107 -7.39 -10.00 15.84
N LYS A 108 -6.35 -10.50 15.14
CA LYS A 108 -5.33 -11.40 15.69
C LYS A 108 -4.10 -10.64 16.19
N GLY A 109 -4.17 -9.32 16.32
CA GLY A 109 -3.07 -8.48 16.79
C GLY A 109 -1.97 -8.30 15.75
N ILE A 110 -2.28 -8.36 14.44
CA ILE A 110 -1.31 -8.16 13.34
C ILE A 110 -1.70 -6.91 12.54
N ILE A 111 -0.81 -5.92 12.52
CA ILE A 111 -0.93 -4.67 11.75
C ILE A 111 0.10 -4.73 10.62
N HIS A 112 -0.29 -4.42 9.39
CA HIS A 112 0.58 -4.61 8.22
C HIS A 112 1.75 -3.63 8.20
N GLY A 113 1.51 -2.36 8.52
CA GLY A 113 2.59 -1.38 8.74
C GLY A 113 3.24 -0.80 7.47
N ASP A 114 2.88 -1.31 6.29
CA ASP A 114 3.49 -0.93 5.00
C ASP A 114 2.53 -1.07 3.82
N ILE A 115 1.29 -0.60 4.00
CA ILE A 115 0.33 -0.56 2.91
C ILE A 115 0.85 0.34 1.78
N SER A 116 0.92 -0.23 0.58
CA SER A 116 1.33 0.48 -0.63
C SER A 116 0.69 -0.15 -1.86
N ALA A 117 0.75 0.54 -2.99
CA ALA A 117 0.24 -0.01 -4.25
C ALA A 117 1.01 -1.25 -4.74
N GLY A 118 2.23 -1.51 -4.21
CA GLY A 118 2.99 -2.72 -4.50
C GLY A 118 2.56 -3.94 -3.68
N ASN A 119 1.91 -3.70 -2.53
CA ASN A 119 1.61 -4.73 -1.53
C ASN A 119 0.15 -5.19 -1.57
N LEU A 120 -0.73 -4.39 -2.19
CA LEU A 120 -2.11 -4.74 -2.50
C LEU A 120 -2.20 -5.19 -3.96
N LEU A 121 -2.58 -6.44 -4.17
CA LEU A 121 -2.53 -7.07 -5.49
C LEU A 121 -3.86 -7.71 -5.85
N LEU A 122 -4.16 -7.76 -7.15
CA LEU A 122 -5.20 -8.61 -7.71
C LEU A 122 -4.79 -10.07 -7.58
N TRP A 123 -5.75 -10.92 -7.25
CA TRP A 123 -5.59 -12.37 -7.31
C TRP A 123 -5.94 -12.87 -8.71
N PRO A 124 -4.97 -13.29 -9.54
CA PRO A 124 -5.26 -13.70 -10.91
C PRO A 124 -5.89 -15.08 -11.01
N GLY A 125 -6.69 -15.25 -12.05
CA GLY A 125 -7.13 -16.55 -12.57
C GLY A 125 -8.48 -17.04 -12.04
N PRO A 126 -9.09 -18.03 -12.72
CA PRO A 126 -10.42 -18.56 -12.37
C PRO A 126 -10.43 -19.35 -11.06
N SER A 127 -9.28 -19.81 -10.58
CA SER A 127 -9.13 -20.47 -9.28
C SER A 127 -8.85 -19.48 -8.15
N ALA A 128 -9.03 -18.18 -8.39
CA ALA A 128 -8.81 -17.15 -7.38
C ALA A 128 -9.77 -17.35 -6.20
N LYS A 129 -9.21 -17.43 -4.99
CA LYS A 129 -9.99 -17.58 -3.75
C LYS A 129 -10.58 -16.25 -3.28
N ALA A 130 -10.03 -15.14 -3.74
CA ALA A 130 -10.47 -13.77 -3.48
C ALA A 130 -10.24 -12.92 -4.74
N ALA A 131 -10.74 -11.69 -4.80
CA ALA A 131 -10.44 -10.78 -5.92
C ALA A 131 -9.11 -10.03 -5.74
N GLY A 132 -8.64 -9.88 -4.50
CA GLY A 132 -7.39 -9.22 -4.15
C GLY A 132 -6.76 -9.81 -2.89
N PHE A 133 -5.50 -9.49 -2.63
CA PHE A 133 -4.76 -9.97 -1.47
C PHE A 133 -3.73 -8.95 -0.97
N LEU A 134 -3.37 -9.11 0.30
CA LEU A 134 -2.25 -8.43 0.95
C LEU A 134 -1.00 -9.30 0.87
N SER A 135 0.13 -8.64 0.66
CA SER A 135 1.45 -9.27 0.62
C SER A 135 2.48 -8.33 1.22
N ASP A 136 3.68 -8.84 1.45
CA ASP A 136 4.79 -8.08 2.01
C ASP A 136 4.58 -7.69 3.48
N PHE A 137 4.69 -8.69 4.35
CA PHE A 137 4.61 -8.48 5.81
C PHE A 137 5.98 -8.19 6.42
N ASP A 138 6.97 -7.81 5.59
CA ASP A 138 8.33 -7.55 6.08
C ASP A 138 8.31 -6.49 7.17
N LEU A 139 7.36 -5.54 7.18
CA LEU A 139 7.25 -4.43 8.14
C LEU A 139 6.04 -4.52 9.09
N ALA A 140 5.39 -5.68 9.15
CA ALA A 140 4.27 -5.90 10.05
C ALA A 140 4.67 -5.73 11.52
N HIS A 141 3.73 -5.20 12.29
CA HIS A 141 3.76 -5.12 13.73
C HIS A 141 2.78 -6.11 14.31
N PHE A 142 3.13 -6.79 15.39
CA PHE A 142 2.23 -7.75 16.01
C PHE A 142 2.40 -7.89 17.52
N ASP A 143 1.33 -8.30 18.19
CA ASP A 143 1.33 -8.55 19.63
C ASP A 143 2.27 -9.70 20.00
N GLU A 144 2.84 -9.67 21.20
CA GLU A 144 3.73 -10.73 21.72
C GLU A 144 3.08 -12.13 21.67
N SER A 145 1.75 -12.18 21.76
CA SER A 145 0.98 -13.42 21.68
C SER A 145 1.03 -14.11 20.30
N VAL A 146 1.31 -13.37 19.22
CA VAL A 146 1.32 -13.88 17.84
C VAL A 146 2.59 -14.70 17.58
N LEU A 147 3.73 -14.17 17.98
CA LEU A 147 5.03 -14.82 17.89
C LEU A 147 5.75 -14.68 19.24
N PRO A 148 5.55 -15.63 20.17
CA PRO A 148 6.26 -15.64 21.42
C PRO A 148 7.77 -15.65 21.16
N HIS A 149 8.51 -14.74 21.80
CA HIS A 149 9.95 -14.51 21.60
C HIS A 149 10.37 -13.81 20.31
N ALA A 150 9.43 -13.28 19.52
CA ALA A 150 9.76 -12.33 18.46
C ALA A 150 10.42 -11.08 19.05
N GLN A 151 11.47 -10.61 18.38
CA GLN A 151 12.01 -9.28 18.62
C GLN A 151 11.35 -8.30 17.65
N GLU A 152 10.69 -7.28 18.20
CA GLU A 152 9.99 -6.22 17.48
C GLU A 152 10.53 -4.87 17.98
N GLU A 153 11.70 -4.44 17.49
CA GLU A 153 12.15 -3.07 17.73
C GLU A 153 11.34 -2.10 16.84
N PRO A 154 10.82 -0.99 17.40
CA PRO A 154 10.03 -0.03 16.63
C PRO A 154 10.82 0.49 15.43
N VAL A 155 10.17 0.52 14.26
CA VAL A 155 10.82 0.98 13.04
C VAL A 155 11.15 2.47 13.19
N ASN A 156 12.44 2.83 13.11
CA ASN A 156 12.81 4.23 12.99
C ASN A 156 12.35 4.75 11.62
N MET A 157 11.18 5.38 11.59
CA MET A 157 10.54 5.88 10.37
C MET A 157 11.39 6.96 9.67
N ALA A 158 12.29 7.65 10.37
CA ALA A 158 13.25 8.56 9.75
C ALA A 158 14.28 7.83 8.86
N SER A 159 14.53 6.55 9.12
CA SER A 159 15.36 5.69 8.26
C SER A 159 14.67 5.34 6.93
N LYS A 160 13.32 5.32 6.87
CA LYS A 160 12.55 5.13 5.62
C LYS A 160 12.82 6.26 4.61
N VAL A 161 13.02 7.49 5.09
CA VAL A 161 13.33 8.66 4.24
C VAL A 161 14.68 8.53 3.53
N LYS A 162 15.64 7.78 4.09
CA LYS A 162 16.97 7.58 3.48
C LYS A 162 16.98 6.60 2.30
N HIS A 163 15.97 5.75 2.18
CA HIS A 163 15.88 4.72 1.13
C HIS A 163 15.03 5.14 -0.06
N THR A 164 14.35 6.29 -0.01
CA THR A 164 13.70 6.90 -1.17
C THR A 164 14.73 7.67 -2.01
N ASN A 165 15.75 6.98 -2.53
CA ASN A 165 16.66 7.55 -3.50
C ASN A 165 16.07 7.46 -4.91
N VAL A 166 15.88 8.63 -5.52
CA VAL A 166 15.45 8.85 -6.89
C VAL A 166 16.44 8.23 -7.87
N THR A 167 15.97 7.38 -8.78
CA THR A 167 16.67 7.13 -10.04
C THR A 167 15.92 7.89 -11.13
N ASP A 168 16.57 8.89 -11.70
CA ASP A 168 16.04 9.82 -12.71
C ASP A 168 16.09 9.22 -14.12
N ASP A 169 15.73 7.94 -14.27
CA ASP A 169 15.92 7.26 -15.56
C ASP A 169 14.81 6.26 -15.87
N THR A 170 13.59 6.77 -16.07
CA THR A 170 12.66 6.21 -17.07
C THR A 170 11.66 7.27 -17.51
N ARG A 171 11.82 7.74 -18.76
CA ARG A 171 10.80 8.50 -19.50
C ARG A 171 9.44 7.80 -19.40
N GLY A 172 8.50 8.40 -18.66
CA GLY A 172 7.08 8.02 -18.66
C GLY A 172 6.64 6.92 -17.68
N HIS A 173 7.55 6.31 -16.92
CA HIS A 173 7.19 5.39 -15.85
C HIS A 173 7.65 5.98 -14.52
N ILE A 174 6.71 6.54 -13.74
CA ILE A 174 6.96 6.87 -12.33
C ILE A 174 7.29 5.54 -11.65
N PRO A 175 8.49 5.37 -11.05
CA PRO A 175 8.82 4.16 -10.30
C PRO A 175 7.71 3.87 -9.30
N VAL A 176 7.39 2.60 -9.09
CA VAL A 176 6.48 2.18 -8.02
C VAL A 176 7.20 2.43 -6.69
N THR A 177 7.09 3.69 -6.26
CA THR A 177 6.84 4.22 -4.93
C THR A 177 7.90 4.05 -3.85
N GLY A 178 8.29 5.18 -3.27
CA GLY A 178 8.67 5.19 -1.87
C GLY A 178 7.46 4.84 -1.01
N THR A 179 7.68 4.26 0.15
CA THR A 179 6.61 3.99 1.11
C THR A 179 5.88 5.28 1.54
N LEU A 180 6.56 6.43 1.51
CA LEU A 180 6.01 7.70 1.99
C LEU A 180 4.78 8.16 1.19
N GLN A 181 4.69 7.83 -0.10
CA GLN A 181 3.56 8.24 -0.94
C GLN A 181 2.21 7.60 -0.53
N PHE A 182 2.20 6.58 0.33
CA PHE A 182 0.95 5.98 0.82
C PHE A 182 0.81 6.06 2.33
N MET A 183 1.81 6.59 3.03
CA MET A 183 1.80 6.67 4.48
C MET A 183 0.72 7.63 5.00
N ALA A 184 0.07 7.25 6.10
CA ALA A 184 -0.90 8.08 6.81
C ALA A 184 -0.31 9.40 7.32
N LEU A 185 -1.14 10.44 7.40
CA LEU A 185 -0.73 11.80 7.78
C LEU A 185 -0.06 11.85 9.15
N GLU A 186 -0.61 11.16 10.15
CA GLU A 186 -0.06 11.16 11.51
C GLU A 186 1.35 10.54 11.54
N LEU A 187 1.58 9.45 10.79
CA LEU A 187 2.89 8.82 10.66
C LEU A 187 3.89 9.75 9.96
N LEU A 188 3.48 10.49 8.92
CA LEU A 188 4.33 11.50 8.29
C LEU A 188 4.69 12.64 9.26
N GLY A 189 3.71 13.11 10.04
CA GLY A 189 3.90 14.11 11.10
C GLY A 189 4.86 13.63 12.19
N SER A 190 4.81 12.35 12.54
CA SER A 190 5.74 11.73 13.50
C SER A 190 7.19 11.75 13.00
N ILE A 191 7.42 11.53 11.70
CA ILE A 191 8.74 11.62 11.06
C ILE A 191 9.25 13.07 11.13
N SER A 192 8.40 14.04 10.78
CA SER A 192 8.74 15.46 10.79
C SER A 192 9.11 15.96 12.19
N SER A 193 8.31 15.58 13.19
CA SER A 193 8.49 15.95 14.59
C SER A 193 9.48 15.07 15.36
N LYS A 194 10.02 14.01 14.72
CA LYS A 194 10.87 12.98 15.34
C LYS A 194 10.23 12.31 16.57
N LYS A 195 8.90 12.24 16.60
CA LYS A 195 8.15 11.52 17.61
C LYS A 195 7.99 10.05 17.18
N SER A 196 8.06 9.14 18.13
CA SER A 196 7.68 7.75 17.89
C SER A 196 6.21 7.60 18.23
N ILE A 197 5.41 7.19 17.24
CA ILE A 197 4.00 6.82 17.44
C ILE A 197 3.83 5.36 17.02
N GLY A 198 2.87 4.68 17.63
CA GLY A 198 2.50 3.31 17.25
C GLY A 198 1.80 3.30 15.89
N HIS A 199 2.12 2.31 15.05
CA HIS A 199 1.31 2.05 13.87
C HIS A 199 -0.03 1.42 14.32
N THR A 200 -1.15 1.88 13.79
CA THR A 200 -2.49 1.40 14.16
C THR A 200 -3.21 0.90 12.92
N ALA A 201 -4.29 0.11 13.10
CA ALA A 201 -5.12 -0.31 11.98
C ALA A 201 -5.72 0.88 11.19
N ALA A 202 -5.96 2.01 11.85
CA ALA A 202 -6.48 3.22 11.19
C ALA A 202 -5.45 3.82 10.20
N HIS A 203 -4.16 3.77 10.52
CA HIS A 203 -3.09 4.19 9.61
C HIS A 203 -3.04 3.32 8.35
N ASP A 204 -3.17 2.00 8.50
CA ASP A 204 -3.23 1.08 7.36
C ASP A 204 -4.51 1.33 6.53
N LEU A 205 -5.67 1.57 7.14
CA LEU A 205 -6.92 1.90 6.44
C LEU A 205 -6.84 3.22 5.66
N GLU A 206 -6.26 4.26 6.23
CA GLU A 206 -6.00 5.53 5.54
C GLU A 206 -5.11 5.30 4.31
N SER A 207 -4.05 4.51 4.48
CA SER A 207 -3.15 4.11 3.40
C SER A 207 -3.87 3.31 2.30
N ILE A 208 -4.77 2.37 2.66
CA ILE A 208 -5.59 1.59 1.72
C ILE A 208 -6.44 2.53 0.84
N SER A 209 -7.03 3.57 1.43
CA SER A 209 -7.79 4.58 0.69
C SER A 209 -6.93 5.36 -0.30
N TYR A 210 -5.69 5.69 0.06
CA TYR A 210 -4.76 6.33 -0.87
C TYR A 210 -4.38 5.41 -2.03
N VAL A 211 -4.24 4.11 -1.78
CA VAL A 211 -4.02 3.11 -2.84
C VAL A 211 -5.24 3.01 -3.76
N LEU A 212 -6.47 3.15 -3.25
CA LEU A 212 -7.68 3.20 -4.09
C LEU A 212 -7.66 4.41 -5.03
N GLY A 213 -7.41 5.59 -4.48
CA GLY A 213 -7.28 6.83 -5.23
C GLY A 213 -6.18 6.76 -6.30
N TYR A 214 -5.00 6.27 -5.92
CA TYR A 214 -3.88 6.02 -6.83
C TYR A 214 -4.24 5.04 -7.94
N THR A 215 -4.87 3.92 -7.59
CA THR A 215 -5.20 2.84 -8.54
C THR A 215 -6.11 3.34 -9.64
N ALA A 216 -7.18 4.06 -9.27
CA ALA A 216 -8.11 4.60 -10.24
C ALA A 216 -7.49 5.75 -11.05
N LEU A 217 -6.77 6.67 -10.40
CA LEU A 217 -6.16 7.80 -11.09
C LEU A 217 -5.07 7.34 -12.07
N ARG A 218 -4.23 6.38 -11.67
CA ARG A 218 -3.23 5.75 -12.54
C ARG A 218 -3.86 5.09 -13.77
N ARG A 219 -5.03 4.46 -13.59
CA ARG A 219 -5.77 3.86 -14.70
C ARG A 219 -6.26 4.93 -15.68
N LEU A 220 -6.79 6.04 -15.16
CA LEU A 220 -7.22 7.19 -15.96
C LEU A 220 -6.06 7.83 -16.73
N THR A 221 -4.92 8.08 -16.08
CA THR A 221 -3.75 8.68 -16.74
C THR A 221 -3.10 7.78 -17.79
N SER A 222 -3.30 6.47 -17.69
CA SER A 222 -2.87 5.50 -18.69
C SER A 222 -3.87 5.33 -19.85
N SER A 223 -5.06 5.94 -19.77
CA SER A 223 -6.11 5.80 -20.77
C SER A 223 -5.96 6.81 -21.90
N GLN A 224 -6.29 6.39 -23.13
CA GLN A 224 -6.20 7.26 -24.31
C GLN A 224 -7.10 8.50 -24.15
N GLY A 225 -6.56 9.67 -24.49
CA GLY A 225 -7.30 10.93 -24.38
C GLY A 225 -7.34 11.52 -22.97
N CYS A 226 -6.53 11.02 -22.02
CA CYS A 226 -6.40 11.62 -20.70
C CYS A 226 -6.07 13.12 -20.80
N PRO A 227 -6.87 14.00 -20.17
CA PRO A 227 -6.55 15.42 -20.10
C PRO A 227 -5.23 15.68 -19.36
N GLU A 228 -4.43 16.62 -19.85
CA GLU A 228 -3.13 16.97 -19.23
C GLU A 228 -3.25 17.40 -17.77
N LEU A 229 -4.35 18.07 -17.42
CA LEU A 229 -4.60 18.51 -16.05
C LEU A 229 -4.69 17.33 -15.07
N LEU A 230 -5.25 16.21 -15.50
CA LEU A 230 -5.40 15.02 -14.67
C LEU A 230 -4.05 14.31 -14.48
N ASP A 231 -3.23 14.23 -15.54
CA ASP A 231 -1.86 13.72 -15.46
C ASP A 231 -0.96 14.60 -14.58
N LYS A 232 -1.05 15.93 -14.73
CA LYS A 232 -0.37 16.89 -13.84
C LYS A 232 -0.80 16.71 -12.38
N TYR A 233 -2.09 16.50 -12.14
CA TYR A 233 -2.60 16.25 -10.79
C TYR A 233 -2.07 14.93 -10.21
N PHE A 234 -2.07 13.85 -11.00
CA PHE A 234 -1.50 12.56 -10.59
C PHE A 234 -0.03 12.68 -10.18
N LYS A 235 0.78 13.37 -10.99
CA LYS A 235 2.19 13.64 -10.68
C LYS A 235 2.37 14.50 -9.43
N LYS A 236 1.50 15.50 -9.22
CA LYS A 236 1.52 16.31 -7.99
C LYS A 236 1.27 15.44 -6.75
N VAL A 237 0.23 14.61 -6.76
CA VAL A 237 -0.24 13.90 -5.56
C VAL A 237 0.60 12.66 -5.24
N PHE A 238 1.01 11.89 -6.26
CA PHE A 238 1.71 10.62 -6.09
C PHE A 238 3.17 10.63 -6.60
N GLY A 239 3.63 11.77 -7.14
CA GLY A 239 5.02 12.00 -7.53
C GLY A 239 5.75 13.01 -6.64
N ALA A 240 5.13 13.46 -5.54
CA ALA A 240 5.80 14.30 -4.54
C ALA A 240 7.00 13.56 -3.91
N MET A 241 8.10 14.30 -3.76
CA MET A 241 9.39 13.75 -3.31
C MET A 241 9.83 14.30 -1.95
N SER A 242 9.21 15.39 -1.47
CA SER A 242 9.50 15.93 -0.14
C SER A 242 8.43 15.50 0.87
N LEU A 243 8.85 15.33 2.13
CA LEU A 243 7.95 14.98 3.22
C LEU A 243 6.81 16.00 3.36
N LEU A 244 7.14 17.30 3.25
CA LEU A 244 6.17 18.40 3.39
C LEU A 244 5.14 18.41 2.25
N ASP A 245 5.57 18.23 0.99
CA ASP A 245 4.64 18.18 -0.14
C ASP A 245 3.68 16.98 -0.04
N ILE A 246 4.19 15.85 0.45
CA ILE A 246 3.37 14.66 0.69
C ILE A 246 2.34 14.98 1.79
N MET A 247 2.77 15.54 2.92
CA MET A 247 1.87 15.93 4.03
C MET A 247 0.77 16.89 3.57
N GLU A 248 1.10 17.95 2.82
CA GLU A 248 0.12 18.90 2.26
C GLU A 248 -0.93 18.18 1.38
N CYS A 249 -0.49 17.19 0.60
CA CYS A 249 -1.41 16.39 -0.19
C CYS A 249 -2.33 15.52 0.67
N ARG A 250 -1.87 15.01 1.83
CA ARG A 250 -2.69 14.21 2.76
C ARG A 250 -3.71 15.08 3.50
N GLU A 251 -3.27 16.21 4.03
CA GLU A 251 -4.12 17.21 4.72
C GLU A 251 -5.27 17.69 3.84
N SER A 252 -5.02 17.91 2.55
CA SER A 252 -6.04 18.34 1.59
C SER A 252 -6.94 17.23 1.06
N GLY A 253 -6.76 15.97 1.48
CA GLY A 253 -7.48 14.81 0.93
C GLY A 253 -7.19 14.55 -0.55
N ALA A 254 -6.09 15.11 -1.09
CA ALA A 254 -5.76 15.08 -2.51
C ALA A 254 -5.77 13.67 -3.15
N PRO A 255 -5.36 12.58 -2.46
CA PRO A 255 -5.41 11.23 -3.02
C PRO A 255 -6.78 10.75 -3.48
N LEU A 256 -7.88 11.24 -2.88
CA LEU A 256 -9.25 10.80 -3.20
C LEU A 256 -10.16 11.93 -3.70
N VAL A 257 -9.97 13.16 -3.22
CA VAL A 257 -10.90 14.28 -3.49
C VAL A 257 -11.03 14.60 -4.99
N TRP A 258 -10.02 14.29 -5.80
CA TRP A 258 -10.05 14.51 -7.25
C TRP A 258 -11.24 13.83 -7.93
N ALA A 259 -11.74 12.73 -7.37
CA ALA A 259 -12.85 11.95 -7.90
C ALA A 259 -14.19 12.70 -7.84
N VAL A 260 -14.33 13.65 -6.91
CA VAL A 260 -15.57 14.40 -6.66
C VAL A 260 -15.38 15.92 -6.67
N LYS A 261 -14.18 16.38 -7.04
CA LYS A 261 -13.85 17.80 -7.14
C LYS A 261 -14.70 18.47 -8.22
N THR A 262 -15.44 19.51 -7.84
CA THR A 262 -16.32 20.28 -8.73
C THR A 262 -15.58 21.34 -9.55
N SER A 263 -14.34 21.67 -9.16
CA SER A 263 -13.55 22.70 -9.84
C SER A 263 -12.87 22.23 -11.13
N TRP A 264 -13.10 20.98 -11.55
CA TRP A 264 -12.60 20.48 -12.83
C TRP A 264 -13.31 21.17 -13.99
N ASP A 265 -12.62 21.37 -15.11
CA ASP A 265 -13.27 21.81 -16.34
C ASP A 265 -14.18 20.71 -16.93
N ASN A 266 -15.03 21.09 -17.88
CA ASN A 266 -15.96 20.16 -18.53
C ASN A 266 -15.26 18.99 -19.23
N GLN A 267 -14.04 19.17 -19.73
CA GLN A 267 -13.28 18.13 -20.42
C GLN A 267 -12.86 17.04 -19.42
N VAL A 268 -12.28 17.43 -18.28
CA VAL A 268 -11.89 16.49 -17.21
C VAL A 268 -13.11 15.80 -16.61
N GLN A 269 -14.18 16.53 -16.32
CA GLN A 269 -15.40 15.94 -15.77
C GLN A 269 -16.02 14.90 -16.71
N THR A 270 -16.10 15.22 -18.01
CA THR A 270 -16.63 14.29 -19.01
C THR A 270 -15.73 13.06 -19.14
N PHE A 271 -14.41 13.24 -19.15
CA PHE A 271 -13.46 12.13 -19.22
C PHE A 271 -13.58 11.19 -18.02
N ILE A 272 -13.67 11.72 -16.80
CA ILE A 272 -13.88 10.92 -15.58
C ILE A 272 -15.20 10.15 -15.68
N ALA A 273 -16.32 10.79 -16.05
CA ALA A 273 -17.62 10.12 -16.17
C ALA A 273 -17.68 9.05 -17.28
N GLN A 274 -16.84 9.17 -18.31
CA GLN A 274 -16.69 8.15 -19.34
C GLN A 274 -16.00 6.89 -18.81
N HIS A 275 -15.03 7.04 -17.91
CA HIS A 275 -14.14 5.94 -17.48
C HIS A 275 -14.46 5.40 -16.08
N LEU A 276 -15.10 6.17 -15.21
CA LEU A 276 -15.50 5.75 -13.87
C LEU A 276 -16.99 6.03 -13.65
N SER A 277 -17.64 5.08 -12.99
CA SER A 277 -19.05 5.13 -12.63
C SER A 277 -19.25 5.85 -11.30
N ARG A 278 -20.46 6.39 -11.09
CA ARG A 278 -20.83 7.05 -9.83
C ARG A 278 -20.62 6.15 -8.58
N PRO A 279 -20.91 4.83 -8.60
CA PRO A 279 -20.63 3.96 -7.46
C PRO A 279 -19.17 4.00 -6.99
N VAL A 280 -18.20 3.94 -7.90
CA VAL A 280 -16.76 3.99 -7.54
C VAL A 280 -16.38 5.38 -7.00
N LEU A 281 -16.86 6.45 -7.63
CA LEU A 281 -16.62 7.82 -7.14
C LEU A 281 -17.22 8.03 -5.75
N HIS A 282 -18.38 7.46 -5.46
CA HIS A 282 -18.99 7.50 -4.12
C HIS A 282 -18.16 6.74 -3.08
N VAL A 283 -17.61 5.57 -3.41
CA VAL A 283 -16.71 4.84 -2.50
C VAL A 283 -15.53 5.72 -2.12
N MET A 284 -14.86 6.35 -3.10
CA MET A 284 -13.74 7.26 -2.83
C MET A 284 -14.15 8.45 -1.97
N ARG A 285 -15.31 9.05 -2.24
CA ARG A 285 -15.83 10.16 -1.44
C ARG A 285 -16.04 9.75 0.01
N TYR A 286 -16.76 8.66 0.27
CA TYR A 286 -17.07 8.23 1.63
C TYR A 286 -15.84 7.78 2.43
N MET A 287 -14.85 7.18 1.75
CA MET A 287 -13.56 6.88 2.38
C MET A 287 -12.78 8.15 2.71
N ASN A 288 -12.80 9.15 1.83
CA ASN A 288 -12.18 10.46 2.10
C ASN A 288 -12.85 11.20 3.26
N GLU A 289 -14.18 11.17 3.35
CA GLU A 289 -14.94 11.74 4.46
C GLU A 289 -14.53 11.09 5.79
N ALA A 290 -14.44 9.76 5.86
CA ALA A 290 -14.01 9.05 7.07
C ALA A 290 -12.56 9.35 7.48
N ILE A 291 -11.66 9.57 6.52
CA ILE A 291 -10.28 10.01 6.81
C ILE A 291 -10.28 11.43 7.37
N HIS A 292 -11.03 12.34 6.73
CA HIS A 292 -11.13 13.72 7.17
C HIS A 292 -11.68 13.82 8.61
N ASP A 293 -12.77 13.11 8.90
CA ASP A 293 -13.35 13.05 10.24
C ASP A 293 -12.34 12.50 11.27
N ALA A 294 -11.54 11.50 10.89
CA ALA A 294 -10.48 10.97 11.75
C ALA A 294 -9.36 11.99 12.02
N HIS A 295 -8.94 12.74 11.00
CA HIS A 295 -7.93 13.80 11.16
C HIS A 295 -8.42 14.93 12.06
N VAL A 296 -9.68 15.37 11.89
CA VAL A 296 -10.29 16.39 12.75
C VAL A 296 -10.33 15.93 14.21
N ARG A 297 -10.72 14.67 14.48
CA ARG A 297 -10.72 14.13 15.85
C ARG A 297 -9.33 14.11 16.47
N LEU A 298 -8.31 13.66 15.73
CA LEU A 298 -6.93 13.66 16.21
C LEU A 298 -6.44 15.09 16.50
N GLN A 299 -6.81 16.06 15.68
CA GLN A 299 -6.47 17.45 15.92
C GLN A 299 -7.15 17.97 17.20
N ASN A 300 -8.46 17.76 17.36
CA ASN A 300 -9.21 18.20 18.53
C ASN A 300 -8.67 17.56 19.81
N ALA A 301 -8.38 16.25 19.80
CA ALA A 301 -7.82 15.56 20.96
C ALA A 301 -6.45 16.12 21.38
N ASN A 302 -5.60 16.49 20.40
CA ASN A 302 -4.32 17.14 20.68
C ASN A 302 -4.48 18.57 21.21
N GLU A 303 -5.50 19.31 20.76
CA GLU A 303 -5.83 20.64 21.25
C GLU A 303 -6.35 20.59 22.70
N ASP A 304 -7.24 19.65 23.01
CA ASP A 304 -7.76 19.41 24.37
C ASP A 304 -6.63 19.06 25.35
N ASP A 305 -5.69 18.19 24.96
CA ASP A 305 -4.50 17.85 25.75
C ASP A 305 -3.58 19.07 25.98
N MET A 306 -3.52 20.00 25.02
CA MET A 306 -2.64 21.18 25.08
C MET A 306 -3.26 22.36 25.87
N TYR A 307 -4.59 22.48 25.87
CA TYR A 307 -5.34 23.59 26.45
C TYR A 307 -6.31 23.18 27.57
N SER A 308 -5.98 22.14 28.35
CA SER A 308 -6.78 21.57 29.45
C SER A 308 -7.17 22.52 30.62
N SER A 309 -7.25 23.84 30.44
CA SER A 309 -7.65 24.80 31.49
C SER A 309 -9.01 25.47 31.31
N ASP A 310 -9.75 25.27 30.20
CA ASP A 310 -11.03 25.96 30.01
C ASP A 310 -12.20 24.98 29.84
N GLU A 311 -13.14 25.02 30.79
CA GLU A 311 -14.44 24.36 30.74
C GLU A 311 -15.31 25.04 29.67
N ASP A 312 -15.24 24.59 28.41
CA ASP A 312 -16.32 24.88 27.44
C ASP A 312 -16.67 23.63 26.63
N SER A 313 -17.58 22.85 27.20
CA SER A 313 -18.14 21.66 26.57
C SER A 313 -19.32 22.04 25.66
N GLY A 314 -19.23 21.77 24.36
CA GLY A 314 -20.43 21.49 23.58
C GLY A 314 -20.44 21.94 22.13
N ILE A 315 -19.74 21.20 21.27
CA ILE A 315 -20.21 21.03 19.89
C ILE A 315 -20.18 19.54 19.56
N GLN A 316 -21.33 18.87 19.69
CA GLN A 316 -21.52 17.54 19.10
C GLN A 316 -21.61 17.72 17.59
N THR A 317 -20.63 17.19 16.86
CA THR A 317 -20.66 17.11 15.40
C THR A 317 -21.53 15.93 14.97
N SER A 318 -22.51 16.21 14.11
CA SER A 318 -23.53 15.26 13.67
C SER A 318 -23.00 14.26 12.64
N GLY A 319 -23.27 12.97 12.84
CA GLY A 319 -23.16 11.92 11.81
C GLY A 319 -21.75 11.35 11.62
N GLU A 320 -21.13 10.92 12.71
CA GLU A 320 -19.73 10.49 12.80
C GLU A 320 -19.41 9.31 11.87
N THR A 321 -18.40 9.47 11.01
CA THR A 321 -17.82 8.36 10.25
C THR A 321 -16.39 8.07 10.72
N ASP A 322 -16.15 6.82 11.12
CA ASP A 322 -14.83 6.39 11.61
C ASP A 322 -14.07 5.63 10.53
N CYS A 323 -12.75 5.85 10.49
CA CYS A 323 -11.81 5.07 9.68
C CYS A 323 -11.67 3.66 10.27
N THR A 324 -12.71 2.84 10.11
CA THR A 324 -12.83 1.49 10.64
C THR A 324 -13.08 0.49 9.53
N HIS A 325 -12.70 -0.77 9.75
CA HIS A 325 -12.96 -1.85 8.80
C HIS A 325 -14.45 -2.00 8.50
N SER A 326 -15.30 -1.98 9.53
CA SER A 326 -16.75 -2.11 9.36
C SER A 326 -17.36 -1.03 8.47
N TYR A 327 -16.91 0.22 8.60
CA TYR A 327 -17.34 1.32 7.74
C TYR A 327 -16.84 1.12 6.30
N TYR A 328 -15.58 0.77 6.12
CA TYR A 328 -14.99 0.54 4.79
C TYR A 328 -15.67 -0.61 4.05
N LEU A 329 -15.89 -1.74 4.73
CA LEU A 329 -16.62 -2.88 4.18
C LEU A 329 -18.05 -2.49 3.80
N LYS A 330 -18.76 -1.73 4.64
CA LYS A 330 -20.09 -1.21 4.34
C LYS A 330 -20.10 -0.34 3.08
N VAL A 331 -19.15 0.59 2.94
CA VAL A 331 -19.03 1.47 1.78
C VAL A 331 -18.72 0.67 0.50
N LEU A 332 -17.78 -0.26 0.57
CA LEU A 332 -17.41 -1.13 -0.55
C LEU A 332 -18.58 -2.03 -0.97
N ASP A 333 -19.27 -2.66 -0.03
CA ASP A 333 -20.44 -3.50 -0.28
C ASP A 333 -21.57 -2.72 -0.96
N GLN A 334 -21.81 -1.47 -0.53
CA GLN A 334 -22.79 -0.60 -1.18
C GLN A 334 -22.37 -0.26 -2.61
N GLY A 335 -21.09 0.02 -2.85
CA GLY A 335 -20.52 0.24 -4.18
C GLY A 335 -20.73 -0.97 -5.09
N ILE A 336 -20.33 -2.16 -4.63
CA ILE A 336 -20.48 -3.44 -5.33
C ILE A 336 -21.95 -3.71 -5.65
N LYS A 337 -22.85 -3.63 -4.66
CA LYS A 337 -24.30 -3.84 -4.87
C LYS A 337 -24.90 -2.88 -5.89
N ARG A 338 -24.43 -1.63 -5.95
CA ARG A 338 -24.89 -0.65 -6.94
C ARG A 338 -24.40 -0.97 -8.35
N LEU A 339 -23.17 -1.45 -8.51
CA LEU A 339 -22.64 -1.92 -9.79
C LEU A 339 -23.36 -3.18 -10.27
N GLU A 340 -23.62 -4.15 -9.39
CA GLU A 340 -24.33 -5.39 -9.71
C GLU A 340 -25.78 -5.15 -10.15
N LYS A 341 -26.45 -4.15 -9.57
CA LYS A 341 -27.82 -3.75 -9.98
C LYS A 341 -27.88 -3.13 -11.37
N SER A 342 -26.76 -2.58 -11.86
CA SER A 342 -26.69 -1.90 -13.15
C SER A 342 -25.48 -2.37 -13.97
N PRO A 343 -25.42 -3.63 -14.43
CA PRO A 343 -24.25 -4.18 -15.11
C PRO A 343 -23.83 -3.39 -16.36
N ALA A 344 -24.79 -2.81 -17.08
CA ALA A 344 -24.53 -1.98 -18.26
C ALA A 344 -23.82 -0.64 -17.94
N SER A 345 -23.79 -0.22 -16.68
CA SER A 345 -23.10 0.99 -16.22
C SER A 345 -21.69 0.75 -15.72
N VAL A 346 -21.30 -0.51 -15.55
CA VAL A 346 -19.95 -0.91 -15.11
C VAL A 346 -18.95 -0.54 -16.20
N LYS A 347 -17.94 0.24 -15.83
CA LYS A 347 -16.86 0.63 -16.71
C LYS A 347 -15.85 -0.50 -16.79
N THR A 348 -15.49 -0.85 -18.02
CA THR A 348 -14.50 -1.86 -18.35
C THR A 348 -13.29 -1.21 -18.98
N PHE A 349 -12.11 -1.70 -18.66
CA PHE A 349 -10.87 -1.21 -19.22
C PHE A 349 -10.19 -2.34 -20.00
N ASN A 350 -10.40 -2.36 -21.32
CA ASN A 350 -9.76 -3.34 -22.19
C ASN A 350 -8.26 -3.08 -22.31
N ALA A 351 -7.44 -4.14 -22.28
CA ALA A 351 -6.00 -4.04 -22.46
C ALA A 351 -5.61 -3.49 -23.85
N ALA A 352 -6.48 -3.63 -24.86
CA ALA A 352 -6.24 -3.23 -26.25
C ALA A 352 -6.32 -1.71 -26.50
N THR A 353 -6.88 -0.92 -25.58
CA THR A 353 -6.97 0.55 -25.69
C THR A 353 -5.85 1.28 -24.94
N GLN A 354 -4.85 0.54 -24.44
CA GLN A 354 -3.64 1.12 -23.89
C GLN A 354 -2.73 1.55 -25.05
N SER A 355 -2.27 2.80 -25.05
CA SER A 355 -1.36 3.32 -26.06
C SER A 355 -0.17 2.38 -26.30
N PRO A 356 0.19 2.06 -27.57
CA PRO A 356 1.25 1.13 -27.88
C PRO A 356 2.61 1.78 -27.61
N SER A 357 3.07 1.72 -26.36
CA SER A 357 4.48 1.96 -26.01
C SER A 357 5.09 0.79 -25.23
N SER A 358 4.38 -0.34 -25.09
CA SER A 358 4.77 -1.46 -24.23
C SER A 358 5.09 -2.76 -24.95
N ALA A 359 4.97 -2.82 -26.28
CA ALA A 359 5.31 -4.01 -27.06
C ALA A 359 6.70 -3.87 -27.69
N LEU A 360 7.75 -4.23 -26.95
CA LEU A 360 9.00 -4.85 -27.43
C LEU A 360 10.02 -4.93 -26.27
N SER A 361 10.15 -6.10 -25.66
CA SER A 361 11.45 -6.65 -25.23
C SER A 361 11.26 -8.00 -24.53
N GLN A 362 10.97 -9.02 -25.33
CA GLN A 362 11.39 -10.38 -24.98
C GLN A 362 12.33 -10.87 -26.08
N SER A 363 13.63 -10.66 -25.90
CA SER A 363 14.63 -11.63 -26.34
C SER A 363 16.04 -11.26 -25.85
N SER A 364 16.66 -12.23 -25.19
CA SER A 364 18.10 -12.56 -25.18
C SER A 364 19.10 -11.53 -24.67
N GLY A 365 19.80 -11.93 -23.60
CA GLY A 365 20.99 -11.23 -23.10
C GLY A 365 22.27 -11.52 -23.88
N ASN A 366 23.29 -10.69 -23.63
CA ASN A 366 24.66 -11.13 -23.44
C ASN A 366 25.54 -10.00 -22.84
N PRO A 367 26.67 -10.35 -22.16
CA PRO A 367 27.38 -9.49 -21.22
C PRO A 367 28.44 -8.59 -21.87
N LYS A 368 28.57 -7.36 -21.37
CA LYS A 368 29.62 -6.41 -21.78
C LYS A 368 30.99 -6.80 -21.18
N LYS A 369 31.91 -7.23 -22.06
CA LYS A 369 33.37 -7.25 -21.81
C LYS A 369 33.89 -5.80 -21.70
N LYS A 370 34.53 -5.47 -20.57
CA LYS A 370 35.43 -4.30 -20.46
C LYS A 370 36.76 -4.63 -21.14
N ARG A 371 37.13 -3.88 -22.18
CA ARG A 371 38.52 -3.76 -22.65
C ARG A 371 39.11 -2.50 -22.02
N LYS A 372 40.22 -2.66 -21.29
CA LYS A 372 41.17 -1.57 -20.99
C LYS A 372 41.90 -1.22 -22.29
N ALA A 373 42.12 0.07 -22.53
CA ALA A 373 43.11 0.54 -23.47
C ALA A 373 44.29 1.09 -22.66
N ASP A 374 45.49 0.78 -23.15
CA ASP A 374 46.78 1.26 -22.70
C ASP A 374 46.96 2.77 -22.91
#